data_AF-S4NWE8-F1
#
_entry.id   AF-S4NWE8-F1
#
_cell.length_a   1.000
_cell.length_b   1.000
_cell.length_c   1.000
_cell.angle_alpha   90.00
_cell.angle_beta   90.00
_cell.angle_gamma   90.00
#
_symmetry.space_group_name_H-M   'P 1'
#
loop_
_entity.id
_entity.type
_entity.pdbx_description
1 polymer ?
#
loop_
_entity_poly.entity_id
_entity_poly.type
_entity_poly.pdbx_seq_one_letter_code
_entity_poly.pdbx_strand_id
1 'polypeptide(L)'
;HSDHIGNNNLFLKAKHIVGFSVSFETKYYIHPFDEGKEFVIDENVKVIPTPGHTLSDVTVLVNSTAKQTVAVTGDLFEKVEDIEDPNIWLD
;
A
#
# COMPACT_ATOMS: atom_id res chain seq x y z
N HIS A 1 -9.15 -3.98 -2.23
CA HIS A 1 -10.57 -4.40 -2.41
C HIS A 1 -11.54 -3.21 -2.40
N SER A 2 -12.84 -3.41 -2.66
CA SER A 2 -13.83 -2.30 -2.80
C SER A 2 -14.00 -1.46 -1.53
N ASP A 3 -13.84 -2.09 -0.38
CA ASP A 3 -13.77 -1.54 0.96
C ASP A 3 -12.51 -0.69 1.23
N HIS A 4 -11.46 -0.84 0.41
CA HIS A 4 -10.24 -0.02 0.48
C HIS A 4 -10.25 1.19 -0.47
N ILE A 5 -10.80 1.01 -1.68
CA ILE A 5 -10.73 2.02 -2.76
C ILE A 5 -12.09 2.64 -3.13
N GLY A 6 -13.13 2.34 -2.37
CA GLY A 6 -14.53 2.69 -2.69
C GLY A 6 -14.82 4.18 -2.79
N ASN A 7 -13.92 5.05 -2.29
CA ASN A 7 -14.10 6.50 -2.27
C ASN A 7 -13.01 7.27 -3.05
N ASN A 8 -12.22 6.59 -3.89
CA ASN A 8 -11.18 7.27 -4.69
C ASN A 8 -11.75 8.39 -5.57
N ASN A 9 -13.01 8.28 -5.99
CA ASN A 9 -13.73 9.28 -6.78
C ASN A 9 -13.91 10.63 -6.07
N LEU A 10 -13.73 10.71 -4.75
CA LEU A 10 -13.81 11.98 -4.01
C LEU A 10 -12.54 12.84 -4.17
N PHE A 11 -11.42 12.24 -4.57
CA PHE A 11 -10.09 12.87 -4.59
C PHE A 11 -9.57 13.14 -6.01
N LEU A 12 -10.36 13.84 -6.82
CA LEU A 12 -10.10 14.04 -8.26
C LEU A 12 -8.77 14.78 -8.57
N LYS A 13 -8.22 15.50 -7.60
CA LYS A 13 -6.95 16.24 -7.75
C LYS A 13 -5.75 15.51 -7.14
N ALA A 14 -5.94 14.31 -6.60
CA ALA A 14 -4.86 13.50 -6.05
C ALA A 14 -4.21 12.65 -7.14
N LYS A 15 -2.90 12.45 -7.03
CA LYS A 15 -2.22 11.35 -7.72
C LYS A 15 -2.51 10.07 -6.95
N HIS A 16 -3.02 9.06 -7.63
CA HIS A 16 -3.38 7.79 -7.03
C HIS A 16 -2.27 6.76 -7.25
N ILE A 17 -1.89 6.09 -6.17
CA ILE A 17 -1.12 4.84 -6.20
C ILE A 17 -2.10 3.75 -5.76
N VAL A 18 -2.56 2.93 -6.70
CA VAL A 18 -3.52 1.83 -6.45
C VAL A 18 -2.88 0.54 -6.92
N GLY A 19 -2.43 -0.26 -5.96
CA GLY A 19 -1.55 -1.38 -6.21
C GLY A 19 -0.34 -0.95 -7.05
N PHE A 20 -0.09 -1.65 -8.16
CA PHE A 20 1.01 -1.34 -9.07
C PHE A 20 0.58 -0.37 -10.19
N SER A 21 -0.28 0.60 -9.88
CA SER A 21 -0.68 1.64 -10.83
C SER A 21 -0.53 3.00 -10.21
N VAL A 22 0.35 3.82 -10.81
CA VAL A 22 0.53 5.23 -10.42
C VAL A 22 -0.09 6.11 -11.50
N SER A 23 -1.11 6.87 -11.15
CA SER A 23 -1.88 7.65 -12.12
C SER A 23 -2.33 9.02 -11.60
N PHE A 24 -2.54 9.94 -12.52
CA PHE A 24 -3.17 11.23 -12.27
C PHE A 24 -3.97 11.64 -13.51
N GLU A 25 -5.27 11.84 -13.33
CA GLU A 25 -6.22 12.02 -14.44
C GLU A 25 -6.09 10.91 -15.47
N THR A 26 -5.65 11.23 -16.69
CA THR A 26 -5.48 10.29 -17.80
C THR A 26 -4.03 9.83 -17.99
N LYS A 27 -3.12 10.23 -17.09
CA LYS A 27 -1.70 9.92 -17.18
C LYS A 27 -1.33 8.79 -16.23
N TYR A 28 -0.57 7.83 -16.76
CA TYR A 28 0.05 6.74 -15.99
C TYR A 28 1.57 6.96 -15.94
N TYR A 29 2.16 6.65 -14.80
CA TYR A 29 3.56 6.88 -14.52
C TYR A 29 4.28 5.56 -14.28
N ILE A 30 5.53 5.47 -14.73
CA ILE A 30 6.40 4.34 -14.46
C ILE A 30 6.63 4.25 -12.95
N HIS A 31 6.58 3.03 -12.43
CA HIS A 31 6.87 2.71 -11.05
C HIS A 31 7.89 1.56 -10.99
N PRO A 32 8.58 1.38 -9.86
CA PRO A 32 9.63 0.38 -9.72
C PRO A 32 9.14 -0.93 -9.06
N PHE A 33 7.83 -1.04 -8.78
CA PHE A 33 7.25 -2.14 -8.02
C PHE A 33 7.46 -3.53 -8.63
N ASP A 34 7.42 -3.66 -9.96
CA ASP A 34 7.67 -4.95 -10.65
C ASP A 34 9.10 -5.46 -10.44
N GLU A 35 10.03 -4.57 -10.14
CA GLU A 35 11.43 -4.89 -9.82
C GLU A 35 11.64 -5.15 -8.31
N GLY A 36 10.57 -5.18 -7.52
CA GLY A 36 10.65 -5.31 -6.06
C GLY A 36 11.24 -4.08 -5.37
N LYS A 37 11.29 -2.93 -6.05
CA LYS A 37 11.94 -1.70 -5.58
C LYS A 37 10.93 -0.71 -5.01
N GLU A 38 11.41 0.13 -4.10
CA GLU A 38 10.61 1.16 -3.43
C GLU A 38 10.32 2.37 -4.33
N PHE A 39 9.12 2.93 -4.19
CA PHE A 39 8.75 4.24 -4.73
C PHE A 39 8.87 5.28 -3.62
N VAL A 40 9.87 6.15 -3.72
CA VAL A 40 10.13 7.19 -2.72
C VAL A 40 9.25 8.41 -2.99
N ILE A 41 8.40 8.79 -2.02
CA ILE A 41 7.58 10.01 -2.10
C ILE A 41 8.39 11.19 -1.58
N ASP A 42 9.00 11.03 -0.40
CA ASP A 42 9.94 11.98 0.19
C ASP A 42 10.93 11.25 1.14
N GLU A 43 11.70 12.01 1.92
CA GLU A 43 12.70 11.48 2.87
C GLU A 43 12.10 10.62 4.01
N ASN A 44 10.81 10.76 4.31
CA ASN A 44 10.12 10.08 5.40
C ASN A 44 9.08 9.07 4.93
N VAL A 45 8.58 9.19 3.70
CA VAL A 45 7.49 8.37 3.16
C VAL A 45 7.91 7.66 1.89
N LYS A 46 7.73 6.34 1.89
CA LYS A 46 7.92 5.49 0.70
C LYS A 46 6.86 4.40 0.61
N VAL A 47 6.66 3.92 -0.60
CA VAL A 47 5.76 2.80 -0.90
C VAL A 47 6.60 1.62 -1.37
N ILE A 48 6.37 0.45 -0.80
CA ILE A 48 7.08 -0.79 -1.17
C ILE A 48 6.10 -1.82 -1.72
N PRO A 49 6.50 -2.64 -2.71
CA PRO A 49 5.70 -3.76 -3.15
C PRO A 49 5.65 -4.83 -2.06
N THR A 50 4.45 -5.24 -1.66
CA THR A 50 4.21 -6.30 -0.68
C THR A 50 3.16 -7.27 -1.19
N PRO A 51 3.39 -7.93 -2.35
CA PRO A 51 2.44 -8.88 -2.91
C PRO A 51 2.18 -10.01 -1.90
N GLY A 52 0.91 -10.39 -1.78
CA GLY A 52 0.44 -11.37 -0.79
C GLY A 52 -1.05 -11.59 -0.97
N HIS A 53 -1.86 -10.87 -0.19
CA HIS A 53 -3.33 -10.91 -0.26
C HIS A 53 -3.86 -10.60 -1.66
N THR A 54 -3.24 -9.65 -2.36
CA THR A 54 -3.28 -9.53 -3.82
C THR A 54 -1.86 -9.49 -4.41
N LEU A 55 -1.74 -9.83 -5.70
CA LEU A 55 -0.46 -9.76 -6.42
C LEU A 55 0.08 -8.34 -6.62
N SER A 56 -0.75 -7.33 -6.35
CA SER A 56 -0.41 -5.92 -6.55
C SER A 56 -0.39 -5.13 -5.25
N ASP A 57 -0.42 -5.78 -4.10
CA ASP A 57 -0.44 -5.09 -2.81
C ASP A 57 0.84 -4.30 -2.57
N VAL A 58 0.66 -3.18 -1.88
CA VAL A 58 1.73 -2.25 -1.52
C VAL A 58 1.58 -1.84 -0.06
N THR A 59 2.71 -1.56 0.59
CA THR A 59 2.76 -1.05 1.96
C THR A 59 3.36 0.35 1.95
N VAL A 60 2.74 1.28 2.70
CA VAL A 60 3.33 2.60 2.96
C VAL A 60 4.19 2.53 4.21
N LEU A 61 5.47 2.86 4.08
CA LEU A 61 6.40 3.00 5.19
C LEU A 61 6.59 4.48 5.51
N VAL A 62 6.39 4.83 6.79
CA VAL A 62 6.51 6.19 7.30
C VAL A 62 7.51 6.23 8.44
N ASN A 63 8.58 7.01 8.29
CA ASN A 63 9.46 7.36 9.40
C ASN A 63 8.80 8.49 10.20
N SER A 64 8.29 8.17 11.38
CA SER A 64 7.61 9.13 12.24
C SER A 64 8.59 10.08 12.93
N THR A 65 8.08 11.19 13.44
CA THR A 65 8.84 12.17 14.24
C THR A 65 9.44 11.57 15.51
N ALA A 66 8.89 10.46 16.01
CA ALA A 66 9.42 9.70 17.14
C ALA A 66 10.60 8.77 16.75
N LYS A 67 11.11 8.86 15.51
CA LYS A 67 12.15 7.98 14.95
C LYS A 67 11.75 6.49 14.93
N GLN A 68 10.46 6.23 14.81
CA GLN A 68 9.90 4.89 14.65
C GLN A 68 9.35 4.74 13.24
N THR A 69 9.57 3.59 12.62
CA THR A 69 8.96 3.24 11.34
C THR A 69 7.56 2.68 11.60
N VAL A 70 6.56 3.27 10.95
CA VAL A 70 5.17 2.79 10.92
C VAL A 70 4.91 2.24 9.53
N ALA A 71 4.31 1.05 9.46
CA ALA A 71 3.86 0.43 8.22
C ALA A 71 2.33 0.48 8.15
N VAL A 72 1.78 1.02 7.07
CA VAL A 72 0.35 0.91 6.73
C VAL A 72 0.25 -0.18 5.67
N THR A 73 -0.19 -1.36 6.10
CA THR A 73 0.01 -2.62 5.37
C THR A 73 -1.22 -3.09 4.59
N GLY A 74 -2.36 -2.41 4.70
CA GLY A 74 -3.64 -2.96 4.24
C GLY A 74 -3.89 -4.34 4.87
N ASP A 75 -4.44 -5.25 4.09
CA ASP A 75 -4.80 -6.61 4.51
C ASP A 75 -3.61 -7.60 4.49
N LEU A 76 -2.36 -7.13 4.36
CA LEU A 76 -1.20 -8.02 4.50
C LEU A 76 -1.18 -8.70 5.89
N PHE A 77 -1.74 -8.00 6.88
CA PHE A 77 -2.12 -8.53 8.17
C PHE A 77 -3.56 -8.12 8.41
N GLU A 78 -4.45 -9.08 8.65
CA GLU A 78 -5.85 -8.83 8.98
C GLU A 78 -5.95 -8.26 10.39
N LYS A 79 -5.23 -8.87 11.35
CA LYS A 79 -5.25 -8.48 12.77
C LYS A 79 -4.09 -9.08 13.56
N VAL A 80 -4.01 -8.74 14.86
CA VAL A 80 -2.91 -9.18 15.74
C VAL A 80 -2.91 -10.70 15.94
N GLU A 81 -4.07 -11.34 15.94
CA GLU A 81 -4.23 -12.77 16.15
C GLU A 81 -3.68 -13.63 15.00
N ASP A 82 -3.40 -13.05 13.83
CA ASP A 82 -2.77 -13.74 12.70
C ASP A 82 -1.39 -14.33 13.07
N ILE A 83 -0.75 -13.78 14.10
CA ILE A 83 0.52 -14.31 14.63
C ILE A 83 0.37 -15.69 15.25
N GLU A 84 -0.78 -15.98 15.86
CA GLU A 84 -1.06 -17.24 16.53
C GLU A 84 -1.76 -18.22 15.60
N ASP A 85 -2.63 -17.73 14.71
CA ASP A 85 -3.34 -18.54 13.75
C ASP A 85 -3.36 -17.89 12.35
N PRO A 86 -2.51 -18.37 11.41
CA PRO A 86 -2.43 -17.82 10.07
C PRO A 86 -3.65 -18.16 9.20
N ASN A 87 -4.64 -18.91 9.71
CA ASN A 87 -5.85 -19.31 9.01
C ASN A 87 -7.13 -18.66 9.58
N ILE A 88 -7.03 -17.77 10.56
CA ILE A 88 -8.19 -17.16 11.24
C ILE A 88 -9.13 -16.37 10.29
N TRP A 89 -8.65 -16.03 9.11
CA TRP A 89 -9.38 -15.32 8.06
C TRP A 89 -10.16 -16.24 7.11
N LEU A 90 -10.01 -17.57 7.24
CA LEU A 90 -10.71 -18.56 6.40
C LEU A 90 -12.11 -18.93 6.90
N ASP A 91 -12.46 -18.56 8.15
CA ASP A 91 -13.76 -18.83 8.80
C ASP A 91 -14.78 -17.70 8.59
#